data_AF-A0A7C4Q6Q9-F1
#
_entry.id   AF-A0A7C4Q6Q9-F1
#
_cell.length_a   1.000
_cell.length_b   1.000
_cell.length_c   1.000
_cell.angle_alpha   90.00
_cell.angle_beta   90.00
_cell.angle_gamma   90.00
#
_symmetry.space_group_name_H-M   'P 1'
#
loop_
_entity.id
_entity.type
_entity.pdbx_description
1 polymer ?
#
loop_
_entity_poly.entity_id
_entity_poly.type
_entity_poly.pdbx_seq_one_letter_code
_entity_poly.pdbx_strand_id
1 'polypeptide(L)' 'MPRPKSQPPPYPADPATGAIRLPSDIVHELFHLVKDGNAAEAVRRVRALTGAGLRQARDYVETLTRRR' A
#
# COMPACT_ATOMS: atom_id res chain seq x y z
N MET A 1 11.32 -18.09 -24.87
CA MET A 1 10.28 -17.31 -24.16
C MET A 1 10.80 -16.94 -22.76
N PRO A 2 11.49 -15.82 -22.56
CA PRO A 2 11.84 -15.38 -21.21
C PRO A 2 10.60 -14.77 -20.57
N ARG A 3 10.19 -15.26 -19.40
CA ARG A 3 9.20 -14.58 -18.56
C ARG A 3 9.75 -13.19 -18.24
N PRO A 4 9.01 -12.07 -18.44
CA PRO A 4 9.51 -10.77 -18.03
C PRO A 4 9.63 -10.80 -16.49
N LYS A 5 10.87 -10.89 -16.02
CA LYS A 5 11.23 -10.74 -14.63
C LYS A 5 10.95 -9.29 -14.23
N SER A 6 10.39 -9.12 -13.03
CA SER A 6 10.36 -7.85 -12.30
C SER A 6 9.48 -6.79 -12.94
N GLN A 7 8.15 -6.94 -12.81
CA GLN A 7 7.30 -5.75 -12.85
C GLN A 7 7.80 -4.85 -11.70
N PRO A 8 8.34 -3.65 -11.98
CA PRO A 8 8.67 -2.72 -10.91
C PRO A 8 7.41 -2.50 -10.08
N PRO A 9 7.53 -2.27 -8.75
CA PRO A 9 6.36 -1.99 -7.92
C PRO A 9 5.51 -0.96 -8.66
N PRO A 10 4.27 -1.30 -9.05
CA PRO A 10 3.50 -0.49 -10.00
C PRO A 10 3.19 0.91 -9.45
N TYR A 11 3.38 1.08 -8.14
CA TYR A 11 3.13 2.30 -7.40
C TYR A 11 4.29 2.61 -6.47
N PRO A 12 5.45 3.06 -6.98
CA PRO A 12 6.54 3.46 -6.11
C PRO A 12 6.07 4.57 -5.17
N ALA A 13 6.32 4.40 -3.87
CA ALA A 13 6.03 5.45 -2.90
C ALA A 13 6.89 6.67 -3.23
N ASP A 14 6.29 7.86 -3.23
CA ASP A 14 7.00 9.09 -3.55
C ASP A 14 8.05 9.35 -2.44
N PRO A 15 9.36 9.36 -2.76
CA PRO A 15 10.40 9.46 -1.74
C PRO A 15 10.47 10.85 -1.11
N ALA A 16 9.98 11.89 -1.79
CA ALA A 16 10.04 13.27 -1.32
C ALA A 16 8.90 13.61 -0.35
N THR A 17 7.71 13.06 -0.59
CA THR A 17 6.51 13.32 0.24
C THR A 17 6.13 12.15 1.15
N GLY A 18 6.69 10.97 0.93
CA GLY A 18 6.22 9.74 1.58
C GLY A 18 4.80 9.35 1.18
N ALA A 19 4.24 10.02 0.17
CA ALA A 19 2.88 9.80 -0.28
C ALA A 19 2.80 8.50 -1.06
N ILE A 20 2.16 7.49 -0.48
CA ILE A 20 1.78 6.28 -1.19
C ILE A 20 0.56 6.60 -2.04
N ARG A 21 0.73 6.58 -3.37
CA ARG A 21 -0.37 6.71 -4.33
C ARG A 21 -0.71 5.35 -4.90
N LEU A 22 -1.80 4.78 -4.39
CA LEU A 22 -2.39 3.57 -4.93
C LEU A 22 -3.68 3.91 -5.71
N PRO A 23 -4.03 3.14 -6.73
CA PRO A 23 -5.29 3.29 -7.45
C PRO A 23 -6.48 3.02 -6.51
N SER A 24 -7.62 3.63 -6.81
CA SER A 24 -8.82 3.60 -5.97
C SER A 24 -9.29 2.18 -5.65
N ASP A 25 -9.15 1.21 -6.56
CA ASP A 25 -9.49 -0.19 -6.33
C ASP A 25 -8.68 -0.81 -5.19
N ILE A 26 -7.35 -0.58 -5.18
CA ILE A 26 -6.46 -1.09 -4.12
C ILE A 26 -6.73 -0.34 -2.81
N VAL A 27 -7.00 0.97 -2.88
CA VAL A 27 -7.37 1.75 -1.70
C VAL A 27 -8.65 1.23 -1.06
N HIS A 28 -9.66 0.88 -1.87
CA HIS A 28 -10.88 0.22 -1.38
C HIS A 28 -10.59 -1.15 -0.76
N GLU A 29 -9.80 -2.02 -1.41
CA GLU A 29 -9.40 -3.30 -0.81
C GLU A 29 -8.72 -3.11 0.55
N LEU A 30 -7.76 -2.18 0.63
CA LEU A 30 -7.03 -1.86 1.86
C LEU A 30 -7.98 -1.34 2.94
N PHE A 31 -8.92 -0.46 2.57
CA PHE A 31 -9.91 0.06 3.50
C PHE A 31 -10.81 -1.05 4.05
N HIS A 32 -11.26 -1.98 3.20
CA HIS A 32 -12.03 -3.14 3.64
C HIS A 32 -11.23 -4.04 4.58
N LEU A 33 -9.97 -4.35 4.25
CA LEU A 33 -9.08 -5.13 5.11
C LEU A 33 -8.94 -4.48 6.49
N VAL A 34 -8.76 -3.16 6.55
CA VAL A 34 -8.60 -2.46 7.82
C VAL A 34 -9.91 -2.43 8.60
N LYS A 35 -11.06 -2.22 7.94
CA LYS A 35 -12.38 -2.30 8.59
C LYS A 35 -12.70 -3.68 9.13
N ASP A 36 -12.20 -4.73 8.49
CA ASP A 36 -12.34 -6.12 8.94
C ASP A 36 -11.41 -6.48 10.12
N GLY A 37 -10.51 -5.56 10.51
CA GLY A 37 -9.50 -5.80 11.55
C GLY A 37 -8.16 -6.31 11.02
N ASN A 38 -8.04 -6.52 9.71
CA ASN A 38 -6.84 -7.03 9.02
C ASN A 38 -5.85 -5.91 8.64
N ALA A 39 -5.67 -4.92 9.51
CA ALA A 39 -4.74 -3.80 9.26
C ALA A 39 -3.29 -4.26 9.04
N ALA A 40 -2.86 -5.35 9.69
CA ALA A 40 -1.55 -5.94 9.48
C ALA A 40 -1.35 -6.48 8.05
N GLU A 41 -2.41 -7.04 7.46
CA GLU A 41 -2.39 -7.53 6.08
C GLU A 41 -2.36 -6.36 5.08
N ALA A 42 -3.14 -5.31 5.34
CA ALA A 42 -3.11 -4.08 4.56
C ALA A 42 -1.69 -3.48 4.50
N VAL A 43 -1.00 -3.39 5.64
CA VAL A 43 0.39 -2.91 5.70
C VAL A 43 1.33 -3.79 4.87
N ARG A 44 1.20 -5.12 4.95
CA ARG A 44 2.01 -6.04 4.13
C ARG A 44 1.78 -5.82 2.63
N ARG A 45 0.54 -5.62 2.22
CA ARG A 45 0.14 -5.43 0.81
C ARG A 45 0.67 -4.11 0.27
N VAL A 46 0.57 -3.02 1.04
CA VAL A 46 1.18 -1.73 0.71
C VAL A 46 2.69 -1.88 0.51
N ARG A 47 3.41 -2.56 1.42
CA ARG A 47 4.86 -2.79 1.25
C ARG A 47 5.19 -3.61 0.00
N ALA A 48 4.40 -4.64 -0.30
CA ALA A 48 4.62 -5.47 -1.49
C ALA A 48 4.39 -4.70 -2.79
N LEU A 49 3.38 -3.81 -2.81
CA LEU A 49 3.00 -3.04 -4.00
C LEU A 49 3.88 -1.81 -4.25
N THR A 50 4.38 -1.20 -3.17
CA THR A 50 5.07 0.10 -3.23
C THR A 50 6.56 0.02 -2.90
N GLY A 51 7.00 -1.07 -2.26
CA GLY A 51 8.35 -1.18 -1.69
C GLY A 51 8.56 -0.32 -0.44
N ALA A 52 7.51 0.33 0.08
CA ALA A 52 7.62 1.26 1.20
C ALA A 52 8.15 0.61 2.49
N GLY A 53 8.80 1.43 3.33
CA GLY A 53 9.22 1.01 4.66
C GLY A 53 8.04 0.64 5.56
N LEU A 54 8.30 -0.14 6.61
CA LEU A 54 7.27 -0.55 7.59
C LEU A 54 6.51 0.65 8.16
N ARG A 55 7.23 1.73 8.46
CA ARG A 55 6.68 2.97 9.02
C ARG A 55 5.75 3.67 8.03
N GLN A 56 6.17 3.83 6.77
CA GLN A 56 5.38 4.45 5.70
C GLN A 56 4.10 3.66 5.40
N ALA A 57 4.22 2.33 5.31
CA ALA A 57 3.06 1.48 5.02
C ALA A 57 2.03 1.52 6.16
N ARG A 58 2.49 1.54 7.42
CA ARG A 58 1.61 1.67 8.59
C ARG A 58 0.94 3.05 8.64
N ASP A 59 1.70 4.11 8.44
CA ASP A 59 1.21 5.49 8.42
C ASP A 59 0.14 5.70 7.34
N TYR A 60 0.35 5.14 6.15
CA TYR A 60 -0.63 5.16 5.06
C TYR A 60 -1.93 4.46 5.43
N VAL A 61 -1.84 3.24 5.95
CA VAL A 61 -3.00 2.44 6.39
C VAL A 61 -3.76 3.14 7.52
N GLU A 62 -3.05 3.77 8.45
CA GLU A 62 -3.64 4.55 9.54
C GLU A 62 -4.38 5.79 9.00
N THR A 63 -3.79 6.46 8.00
CA THR A 63 -4.42 7.60 7.29
C THR A 63 -5.70 7.19 6.57
N LEU A 64 -5.76 5.99 5.97
CA LEU A 64 -6.99 5.45 5.37
C LEU A 64 -8.12 5.27 6.39
N THR A 65 -7.78 4.96 7.64
CA THR A 65 -8.76 4.75 8.71
C THR A 65 -9.20 6.06 9.36
N ARG A 66 -8.29 7.04 9.45
CA ARG A 66 -8.52 8.34 10.08
C ARG A 66 -9.54 9.20 9.31
N ARG A 67 -9.74 8.94 8.01
CA ARG A 67 -10.62 9.69 7.11
C ARG A 67 -12.13 9.41 7.30
N ARG A 68 -12.56 9.14 8.54
CA ARG A 68 -13.93 8.72 8.91
C ARG A 68 -15.00 9.77 8.63
#